data_AF-A0A427CH92-F1
#
_entry.id   AF-A0A427CH92-F1
#
_cell.length_a   1.000
_cell.length_b   1.000
_cell.length_c   1.000
_cell.angle_alpha   90.00
_cell.angle_beta   90.00
_cell.angle_gamma   90.00
#
_symmetry.space_group_name_H-M   'P 1'
#
loop_
_entity.id
_entity.type
_entity.pdbx_description
1 polymer ?
#
loop_
_entity_poly.entity_id
_entity_poly.type
_entity_poly.pdbx_seq_one_letter_code
_entity_poly.pdbx_strand_id
1 'polypeptide(L)'
;MSRPPTGSHEDAAQAALRRVRREGRWWWVQAWHARRIWRWALLAAAAVFLLLVVLRAPLANWFWNEPQVEQLLDRGDRALAAGRLSAADGTGAREWYQAALALDSDRPQARSGLARTGQAALQQARKALQAGDLETAQQALRLARELQVPQRDADAVAQLLRDRQHAGAGFGVLLGRAEAALRAGRLDGGEDSALPLFQQVLALAPTHVRALEGREDALSELLLQARTAADAGDVVRAAPLLQRARLFDAGHVDLPASEAALNGALERRLLLGQQALRAGRLESAADHFQAVLTARPEETTAQQGVQQVSDALLAEAIRLAGDFRFAPAEQSLAQARALGATESGLKSAQQVLQQARVAQRALTARDGPRAGREQALQSLLQRFNDAQAQGRFLTPPGDSAYDALREAQALAPQDPRVRAAAGRLLPATQDCFEDRLRENRVQAAGACLAAWRALGRDDATLATARLRLGQRWLALGSERLGRGEVSFAQDALQQAAALGVPRTAPEYQSLQQRLHDVGALR
;
A
#
# COMPACT_ATOMS: atom_id res chain seq x y z
N MET A 1 49.28 -70.61 139.13
CA MET A 1 49.45 -69.14 139.11
C MET A 1 50.43 -68.78 137.98
N SER A 2 50.32 -67.57 137.43
CA SER A 2 51.38 -66.80 136.73
C SER A 2 52.13 -67.36 135.49
N ARG A 3 52.18 -66.52 134.44
CA ARG A 3 53.12 -66.46 133.29
C ARG A 3 54.55 -66.01 133.73
N PRO A 4 55.56 -65.83 132.83
CA PRO A 4 56.04 -66.53 131.60
C PRO A 4 57.61 -66.75 131.73
N PRO A 5 58.52 -66.61 130.73
CA PRO A 5 58.56 -66.78 129.24
C PRO A 5 59.55 -67.94 128.84
N THR A 6 60.40 -68.05 127.78
CA THR A 6 60.86 -67.25 126.60
C THR A 6 61.55 -68.18 125.55
N GLY A 7 61.79 -67.70 124.30
CA GLY A 7 62.81 -68.22 123.34
C GLY A 7 62.31 -69.26 122.32
N SER A 8 62.20 -68.95 121.01
CA SER A 8 63.23 -68.77 119.95
C SER A 8 63.83 -70.11 119.45
N HIS A 9 63.36 -70.68 118.33
CA HIS A 9 63.66 -70.30 116.92
C HIS A 9 65.13 -70.46 116.52
N GLU A 10 65.43 -71.64 115.96
CA GLU A 10 66.39 -71.93 114.88
C GLU A 10 66.45 -73.47 114.71
N ASP A 11 66.11 -74.11 113.60
CA ASP A 11 65.15 -73.83 112.54
C ASP A 11 65.09 -75.13 111.70
N ALA A 12 63.89 -75.67 111.54
CA ALA A 12 63.54 -76.96 110.93
C ALA A 12 64.11 -77.28 109.52
N ALA A 13 64.82 -76.36 108.86
CA ALA A 13 65.37 -76.53 107.51
C ALA A 13 66.23 -77.80 107.35
N GLN A 14 66.95 -78.22 108.40
CA GLN A 14 67.81 -79.41 108.35
C GLN A 14 67.05 -80.75 108.44
N ALA A 15 65.78 -80.75 108.87
CA ALA A 15 64.95 -81.96 108.95
C ALA A 15 64.40 -82.42 107.58
N ALA A 16 64.31 -81.50 106.61
CA ALA A 16 63.58 -81.71 105.36
C ALA A 16 64.24 -82.68 104.34
N LEU A 17 65.51 -83.06 104.53
CA LEU A 17 66.35 -83.59 103.43
C LEU A 17 66.68 -85.09 103.45
N ARG A 18 66.12 -85.91 104.37
CA ARG A 18 66.59 -87.33 104.53
C ARG A 18 65.54 -88.46 104.61
N ARG A 19 64.23 -88.21 104.47
CA ARG A 19 63.20 -89.25 104.76
C ARG A 19 62.13 -89.58 103.69
N VAL A 20 62.31 -89.21 102.42
CA VAL A 20 61.50 -89.76 101.30
C VAL A 20 62.41 -90.44 100.27
N ARG A 21 63.05 -91.54 100.67
CA ARG A 21 63.97 -92.31 99.82
C ARG A 21 63.79 -93.83 99.98
N ARG A 22 62.66 -94.36 99.52
CA ARG A 22 62.52 -95.66 98.82
C ARG A 22 61.07 -95.87 98.35
N GLU A 23 60.97 -96.42 97.14
CA GLU A 23 59.90 -97.27 96.61
C GLU A 23 58.45 -96.75 96.55
N GLY A 24 58.05 -96.41 95.32
CA GLY A 24 56.68 -96.07 94.88
C GLY A 24 56.57 -96.17 93.34
N ARG A 25 57.05 -97.29 92.78
CA ARG A 25 57.08 -97.56 91.33
C ARG A 25 55.66 -97.84 90.80
N TRP A 26 55.45 -97.62 89.50
CA TRP A 26 54.22 -97.91 88.70
C TRP A 26 53.06 -96.89 88.73
N TRP A 27 53.23 -95.72 88.09
CA TRP A 27 52.08 -95.07 87.38
C TRP A 27 52.40 -94.04 86.26
N TRP A 28 53.67 -93.83 85.87
CA TRP A 28 54.08 -92.69 85.02
C TRP A 28 54.53 -92.99 83.58
N VAL A 29 54.30 -94.21 83.07
CA VAL A 29 54.73 -94.63 81.72
C VAL A 29 53.88 -93.98 80.59
N GLN A 30 52.72 -93.40 80.90
CA GLN A 30 51.69 -93.01 79.93
C GLN A 30 51.74 -91.53 79.47
N ALA A 31 52.79 -90.77 79.82
CA ALA A 31 52.84 -89.31 79.63
C ALA A 31 53.59 -88.81 78.37
N TRP A 32 54.20 -89.68 77.56
CA TRP A 32 55.13 -89.26 76.48
C TRP A 32 54.60 -89.32 75.04
N HIS A 33 53.30 -89.52 74.81
CA HIS A 33 52.70 -89.52 73.46
C HIS A 33 51.81 -88.29 73.15
N ALA A 34 51.50 -87.45 74.15
CA ALA A 34 50.49 -86.40 74.03
C ALA A 34 50.82 -85.23 73.06
N ARG A 35 52.11 -85.00 72.73
CA ARG A 35 52.54 -83.79 71.98
C ARG A 35 52.33 -83.85 70.46
N ARG A 36 52.03 -85.01 69.86
CA ARG A 36 51.89 -85.15 68.39
C ARG A 36 50.44 -84.96 67.89
N ILE A 37 49.45 -85.33 68.69
CA ILE A 37 48.02 -85.36 68.28
C ILE A 37 47.44 -83.94 68.22
N TRP A 38 47.69 -83.11 69.24
CA TRP A 38 47.18 -81.73 69.33
C TRP A 38 47.53 -80.84 68.12
N ARG A 39 48.68 -81.07 67.46
CA ARG A 39 49.11 -80.30 66.29
C ARG A 39 48.24 -80.56 65.04
N TRP A 40 47.64 -81.74 64.93
CA TRP A 40 46.75 -82.10 63.81
C TRP A 40 45.31 -81.66 64.04
N ALA A 41 44.80 -81.74 65.28
CA ALA A 41 43.46 -81.25 65.61
C ALA A 41 43.29 -79.75 65.32
N LEU A 42 44.31 -78.94 65.62
CA LEU A 42 44.30 -77.49 65.40
C LEU A 42 44.31 -77.14 63.89
N LEU A 43 45.08 -77.90 63.08
CA LEU A 43 45.07 -77.76 61.61
C LEU A 43 43.70 -78.13 61.00
N ALA A 44 43.06 -79.20 61.47
CA ALA A 44 41.75 -79.62 61.00
C ALA A 44 40.67 -78.56 61.30
N ALA A 45 40.68 -77.98 62.51
CA ALA A 45 39.75 -76.92 62.88
C ALA A 45 39.92 -75.66 62.01
N ALA A 46 41.16 -75.25 61.73
CA ALA A 46 41.44 -74.12 60.85
C ALA A 46 40.95 -74.34 59.41
N ALA A 47 41.11 -75.56 58.88
CA ALA A 47 40.64 -75.91 57.53
C ALA A 47 39.11 -75.86 57.40
N VAL A 48 38.37 -76.38 58.39
CA VAL A 48 36.89 -76.35 58.39
C VAL A 48 36.35 -74.92 58.49
N PHE A 49 36.97 -74.07 59.34
CA PHE A 49 36.60 -72.65 59.43
C PHE A 49 36.80 -71.92 58.10
N LEU A 50 37.92 -72.15 57.43
CA LEU A 50 38.23 -71.51 56.14
C LEU A 50 37.28 -71.98 55.03
N LEU A 51 36.89 -73.26 55.03
CA LEU A 51 35.88 -73.81 54.11
C LEU A 51 34.51 -73.11 54.25
N LEU A 52 34.04 -72.90 55.48
CA LEU A 52 32.78 -72.22 55.78
C LEU A 52 32.79 -70.75 55.35
N VAL A 53 33.91 -70.04 55.53
CA VAL A 53 34.05 -68.64 55.12
C VAL A 53 33.98 -68.48 53.59
N VAL A 54 34.55 -69.41 52.84
CA VAL A 54 34.51 -69.40 51.36
C VAL A 54 33.12 -69.75 50.82
N LEU A 55 32.45 -70.75 51.40
CA LEU A 55 31.14 -71.23 50.92
C LEU A 55 29.95 -70.30 51.24
N ARG A 56 30.11 -69.29 52.10
CA ARG A 56 29.00 -68.40 52.49
C ARG A 56 28.41 -67.58 51.34
N ALA A 57 29.22 -67.25 50.33
CA ALA A 57 28.83 -66.37 49.22
C ALA A 57 27.95 -67.06 48.15
N PRO A 58 28.31 -68.24 47.58
CA PRO A 58 27.51 -68.86 46.52
C PRO A 58 26.09 -69.25 46.95
N LEU A 59 25.88 -69.71 48.20
CA LEU A 59 24.53 -70.13 48.65
C LEU A 59 23.57 -68.94 48.81
N ALA A 60 24.05 -67.75 49.14
CA ALA A 60 23.20 -66.57 49.34
C ALA A 60 22.59 -66.05 48.02
N ASN A 61 23.32 -66.17 46.90
CA ASN A 61 22.89 -65.66 45.59
C ASN A 61 21.89 -66.58 44.85
N TRP A 62 21.68 -67.82 45.30
CA TRP A 62 20.82 -68.78 44.60
C TRP A 62 19.34 -68.68 44.97
N PHE A 63 19.00 -68.00 46.07
CA PHE A 63 17.65 -68.04 46.69
C PHE A 63 16.80 -66.77 46.51
N TRP A 64 17.30 -65.73 45.83
CA TRP A 64 16.59 -64.45 45.66
C TRP A 64 16.82 -63.83 44.28
N ASN A 65 15.73 -63.52 43.55
CA ASN A 65 15.78 -62.82 42.25
C ASN A 65 15.51 -61.30 42.40
N GLU A 66 14.83 -60.89 43.47
CA GLU A 66 14.61 -59.51 43.92
C GLU A 66 15.82 -58.57 43.72
N PRO A 67 17.05 -58.89 44.17
CA PRO A 67 18.17 -57.96 44.05
C PRO A 67 18.58 -57.61 42.62
N GLN A 68 18.11 -58.33 41.60
CA GLN A 68 18.34 -57.98 40.20
C GLN A 68 17.29 -57.00 39.68
N VAL A 69 16.00 -57.20 40.00
CA VAL A 69 14.92 -56.30 39.56
C VAL A 69 15.05 -54.92 40.21
N GLU A 70 15.33 -54.85 41.52
CA GLU A 70 15.53 -53.56 42.20
C GLU A 70 16.76 -52.81 41.64
N GLN A 71 17.84 -53.52 41.26
CA GLN A 71 19.00 -52.91 40.59
C GLN A 71 18.68 -52.32 39.21
N LEU A 72 17.69 -52.86 38.49
CA LEU A 72 17.23 -52.30 37.21
C LEU A 72 16.36 -51.07 37.46
N LEU A 73 15.49 -51.09 38.47
CA LEU A 73 14.69 -49.92 38.89
C LEU A 73 15.60 -48.76 39.34
N ASP A 74 16.59 -49.02 40.19
CA ASP A 74 17.60 -48.04 40.62
C ASP A 74 18.38 -47.44 39.44
N ARG A 75 18.60 -48.19 38.35
CA ARG A 75 19.25 -47.67 37.13
C ARG A 75 18.26 -46.85 36.29
N GLY A 76 17.01 -47.29 36.19
CA GLY A 76 15.92 -46.55 35.54
C GLY A 76 15.65 -45.19 36.17
N ASP A 77 15.54 -45.10 37.50
CA ASP A 77 15.31 -43.83 38.20
C ASP A 77 16.54 -42.89 38.12
N ARG A 78 17.77 -43.43 38.15
CA ARG A 78 18.98 -42.63 37.90
C ARG A 78 19.08 -42.14 36.46
N ALA A 79 18.74 -42.97 35.47
CA ALA A 79 18.70 -42.56 34.06
C ALA A 79 17.62 -41.48 33.81
N LEU A 80 16.45 -41.63 34.44
CA LEU A 80 15.35 -40.68 34.40
C LEU A 80 15.75 -39.34 35.04
N ALA A 81 16.35 -39.36 36.23
CA ALA A 81 16.86 -38.16 36.90
C ALA A 81 17.99 -37.46 36.11
N ALA A 82 18.81 -38.22 35.38
CA ALA A 82 19.82 -37.70 34.45
C ALA A 82 19.26 -37.25 33.09
N GLY A 83 17.94 -37.31 32.87
CA GLY A 83 17.31 -36.93 31.60
C GLY A 83 17.56 -37.88 30.43
N ARG A 84 18.16 -39.06 30.67
CA ARG A 84 18.41 -40.10 29.65
C ARG A 84 17.18 -40.97 29.48
N LEU A 85 16.14 -40.42 28.85
CA LEU A 85 14.82 -41.04 28.79
C LEU A 85 14.77 -42.31 27.93
N SER A 86 15.55 -42.36 26.85
CA SER A 86 15.83 -43.55 26.06
C SER A 86 17.25 -43.45 25.48
N ALA A 87 17.94 -44.58 25.32
CA ALA A 87 19.24 -44.63 24.68
C ALA A 87 19.44 -45.94 23.88
N ALA A 88 20.05 -45.84 22.69
CA ALA A 88 20.25 -46.96 21.78
C ALA A 88 21.29 -48.00 22.27
N ASP A 89 22.08 -47.65 23.29
CA ASP A 89 23.01 -48.55 23.98
C ASP A 89 22.35 -49.37 25.11
N GLY A 90 21.03 -49.21 25.32
CA GLY A 90 20.28 -49.87 26.38
C GLY A 90 20.36 -49.19 27.75
N THR A 91 21.03 -48.04 27.88
CA THR A 91 21.28 -47.39 29.18
C THR A 91 20.24 -46.33 29.58
N GLY A 92 19.20 -46.12 28.77
CA GLY A 92 18.14 -45.15 29.03
C GLY A 92 17.06 -45.66 29.99
N ALA A 93 16.28 -44.72 30.54
CA ALA A 93 15.25 -45.01 31.53
C ALA A 93 14.17 -45.98 30.98
N ARG A 94 13.71 -45.76 29.75
CA ARG A 94 12.78 -46.68 29.06
C ARG A 94 13.34 -48.10 29.03
N GLU A 95 14.59 -48.27 28.62
CA GLU A 95 15.20 -49.59 28.44
C GLU A 95 15.39 -50.31 29.78
N TRP A 96 15.82 -49.62 30.85
CA TRP A 96 15.92 -50.21 32.19
C TRP A 96 14.56 -50.65 32.76
N TYR A 97 13.50 -49.85 32.62
CA TYR A 97 12.17 -50.22 33.10
C TYR A 97 11.51 -51.31 32.22
N GLN A 98 11.79 -51.34 30.91
CA GLN A 98 11.37 -52.44 30.04
C GLN A 98 12.08 -53.74 30.40
N ALA A 99 13.39 -53.71 30.71
CA ALA A 99 14.13 -54.86 31.20
C ALA A 99 13.58 -55.37 32.54
N ALA A 100 13.19 -54.47 33.46
CA ALA A 100 12.53 -54.86 34.71
C ALA A 100 11.18 -55.57 34.46
N LEU A 101 10.33 -55.05 33.55
CA LEU A 101 9.05 -55.69 33.17
C LEU A 101 9.22 -57.00 32.39
N ALA A 102 10.35 -57.20 31.72
CA ALA A 102 10.65 -58.47 31.04
C ALA A 102 11.05 -59.58 32.02
N LEU A 103 11.53 -59.23 33.22
CA LEU A 103 11.83 -60.18 34.31
C LEU A 103 10.64 -60.41 35.23
N ASP A 104 9.88 -59.35 35.57
CA ASP A 104 8.68 -59.40 36.40
C ASP A 104 7.61 -58.46 35.84
N SER A 105 6.65 -59.06 35.13
CA SER A 105 5.64 -58.33 34.36
C SER A 105 4.57 -57.65 35.21
N ASP A 106 4.46 -57.97 36.51
CA ASP A 106 3.44 -57.40 37.41
C ASP A 106 3.94 -56.33 38.38
N ARG A 107 5.18 -55.83 38.20
CA ARG A 107 5.73 -54.73 39.01
C ARG A 107 5.03 -53.37 38.75
N PRO A 108 4.23 -52.82 39.68
CA PRO A 108 3.67 -51.48 39.53
C PRO A 108 4.76 -50.39 39.52
N GLN A 109 5.91 -50.62 40.16
CA GLN A 109 7.04 -49.69 40.17
C GLN A 109 7.60 -49.47 38.76
N ALA A 110 7.78 -50.53 37.98
CA ALA A 110 8.32 -50.45 36.62
C ALA A 110 7.30 -49.82 35.64
N ARG A 111 6.01 -50.18 35.76
CA ARG A 111 4.91 -49.52 35.03
C ARG A 111 4.86 -48.02 35.33
N SER A 112 5.00 -47.65 36.61
CA SER A 112 5.09 -46.24 37.05
C SER A 112 6.34 -45.54 36.50
N GLY A 113 7.50 -46.22 36.50
CA GLY A 113 8.75 -45.70 35.93
C GLY A 113 8.64 -45.35 34.45
N LEU A 114 8.01 -46.21 33.65
CA LEU A 114 7.70 -45.90 32.25
C LEU A 114 6.75 -44.71 32.11
N ALA A 115 5.69 -44.62 32.92
CA ALA A 115 4.78 -43.47 32.91
C ALA A 115 5.48 -42.15 33.28
N ARG A 116 6.36 -42.15 34.30
CA ARG A 116 7.22 -41.00 34.65
C ARG A 116 8.16 -40.63 33.49
N THR A 117 8.73 -41.62 32.82
CA THR A 117 9.62 -41.44 31.66
C THR A 117 8.87 -40.82 30.47
N GLY A 118 7.63 -41.24 30.20
CA GLY A 118 6.79 -40.65 29.17
C GLY A 118 6.37 -39.20 29.48
N GLN A 119 6.03 -38.92 30.74
CA GLN A 119 5.76 -37.54 31.19
C GLN A 119 7.00 -36.64 31.05
N ALA A 120 8.18 -37.15 31.41
CA ALA A 120 9.45 -36.45 31.20
C ALA A 120 9.73 -36.21 29.69
N ALA A 121 9.35 -37.15 28.82
CA ALA A 121 9.51 -37.00 27.36
C ALA A 121 8.60 -35.89 26.80
N LEU A 122 7.36 -35.73 27.29
CA LEU A 122 6.56 -34.55 26.96
C LEU A 122 7.15 -33.25 27.52
N GLN A 123 7.76 -33.26 28.70
CA GLN A 123 8.45 -32.07 29.21
C GLN A 123 9.68 -31.71 28.37
N GLN A 124 10.45 -32.71 27.91
CA GLN A 124 11.56 -32.52 26.97
C GLN A 124 11.06 -31.97 25.64
N ALA A 125 9.97 -32.51 25.08
CA ALA A 125 9.38 -31.99 23.85
C ALA A 125 8.92 -30.53 23.98
N ARG A 126 8.27 -30.18 25.11
CA ARG A 126 7.86 -28.79 25.41
C ARG A 126 9.06 -27.85 25.56
N LYS A 127 10.16 -28.29 26.20
CA LYS A 127 11.42 -27.52 26.31
C LYS A 127 12.11 -27.33 24.95
N ALA A 128 12.15 -28.37 24.11
CA ALA A 128 12.72 -28.28 22.76
C ALA A 128 11.91 -27.31 21.87
N LEU A 129 10.58 -27.34 21.94
CA LEU A 129 9.72 -26.33 21.28
C LEU A 129 9.95 -24.89 21.79
N GLN A 130 10.33 -24.71 23.05
CA GLN A 130 10.71 -23.39 23.59
C GLN A 130 12.10 -22.95 23.10
N ALA A 131 13.04 -23.87 22.93
CA ALA A 131 14.38 -23.63 22.39
C ALA A 131 14.41 -23.49 20.84
N GLY A 132 13.30 -23.82 20.15
CA GLY A 132 13.22 -23.82 18.68
C GLY A 132 13.70 -25.11 18.01
N ASP A 133 14.15 -26.10 18.79
CA ASP A 133 14.59 -27.40 18.29
C ASP A 133 13.38 -28.29 17.97
N LEU A 134 12.96 -28.26 16.71
CA LEU A 134 11.81 -29.02 16.21
C LEU A 134 12.13 -30.52 16.06
N GLU A 135 13.39 -30.91 15.85
CA GLU A 135 13.77 -32.32 15.72
C GLU A 135 13.77 -33.03 17.07
N THR A 136 14.43 -32.47 18.09
CA THR A 136 14.40 -33.00 19.46
C THR A 136 12.97 -33.00 20.00
N ALA A 137 12.15 -31.99 19.67
CA ALA A 137 10.72 -31.99 19.99
C ALA A 137 9.98 -33.18 19.36
N GLN A 138 10.22 -33.45 18.08
CA GLN A 138 9.59 -34.57 17.35
C GLN A 138 10.13 -35.95 17.78
N GLN A 139 11.38 -36.04 18.24
CA GLN A 139 11.95 -37.26 18.83
C GLN A 139 11.31 -37.53 20.20
N ALA A 140 11.31 -36.55 21.10
CA ALA A 140 10.76 -36.70 22.45
C ALA A 140 9.23 -36.92 22.44
N LEU A 141 8.49 -36.31 21.50
CA LEU A 141 7.06 -36.58 21.31
C LEU A 141 6.77 -38.01 20.81
N ARG A 142 7.65 -38.61 19.99
CA ARG A 142 7.54 -40.02 19.60
C ARG A 142 7.73 -40.94 20.81
N LEU A 143 8.80 -40.71 21.57
CA LEU A 143 9.08 -41.46 22.81
C LEU A 143 7.92 -41.38 23.82
N ALA A 144 7.31 -40.20 23.99
CA ALA A 144 6.13 -40.05 24.85
C ALA A 144 4.91 -40.85 24.37
N ARG A 145 4.71 -40.98 23.06
CA ARG A 145 3.61 -41.77 22.47
C ARG A 145 3.87 -43.28 22.56
N GLU A 146 5.11 -43.73 22.37
CA GLU A 146 5.51 -45.12 22.64
C GLU A 146 5.27 -45.52 24.11
N LEU A 147 5.49 -44.58 25.03
CA LEU A 147 5.27 -44.75 26.47
C LEU A 147 3.82 -44.52 26.92
N GLN A 148 2.86 -44.52 25.98
CA GLN A 148 1.41 -44.53 26.25
C GLN A 148 0.90 -43.38 27.13
N VAL A 149 1.55 -42.21 27.04
CA VAL A 149 1.13 -40.98 27.75
C VAL A 149 -0.25 -40.53 27.26
N PRO A 150 -1.13 -39.96 28.12
CA PRO A 150 -2.49 -39.58 27.73
C PRO A 150 -2.56 -38.74 26.45
N GLN A 151 -3.41 -39.16 25.51
CA GLN A 151 -3.50 -38.60 24.15
C GLN A 151 -3.63 -37.07 24.14
N ARG A 152 -4.49 -36.52 25.01
CA ARG A 152 -4.69 -35.06 25.18
C ARG A 152 -3.39 -34.28 25.40
N ASP A 153 -2.47 -34.81 26.21
CA ASP A 153 -1.21 -34.14 26.53
C ASP A 153 -0.17 -34.24 25.40
N ALA A 154 -0.18 -35.36 24.67
CA ALA A 154 0.65 -35.57 23.49
C ALA A 154 0.16 -34.75 22.29
N ASP A 155 -1.15 -34.66 22.07
CA ASP A 155 -1.73 -33.98 20.92
C ASP A 155 -1.71 -32.45 21.05
N ALA A 156 -1.78 -31.91 22.27
CA ALA A 156 -1.48 -30.49 22.52
C ALA A 156 -0.04 -30.12 22.12
N VAL A 157 0.93 -31.00 22.40
CA VAL A 157 2.33 -30.82 21.97
C VAL A 157 2.48 -31.04 20.46
N ALA A 158 1.71 -31.96 19.87
CA ALA A 158 1.70 -32.21 18.42
C ALA A 158 1.08 -31.04 17.61
N GLN A 159 0.08 -30.33 18.16
CA GLN A 159 -0.44 -29.09 17.59
C GLN A 159 0.65 -28.02 17.58
N LEU A 160 1.20 -27.68 18.74
CA LEU A 160 2.27 -26.67 18.86
C LEU A 160 3.50 -26.96 17.97
N LEU A 161 3.87 -28.24 17.80
CA LEU A 161 4.93 -28.64 16.87
C LEU A 161 4.57 -28.35 15.40
N ARG A 162 3.36 -28.73 14.96
CA ARG A 162 2.88 -28.45 13.59
C ARG A 162 2.75 -26.96 13.34
N ASP A 163 2.20 -26.19 14.26
CA ASP A 163 1.99 -24.75 14.11
C ASP A 163 3.34 -24.03 13.89
N ARG A 164 4.37 -24.44 14.62
CA ARG A 164 5.75 -23.96 14.43
C ARG A 164 6.37 -24.42 13.11
N GLN A 165 6.15 -25.67 12.71
CA GLN A 165 6.62 -26.19 11.42
C GLN A 165 5.97 -25.45 10.24
N HIS A 166 4.66 -25.18 10.29
CA HIS A 166 3.94 -24.43 9.26
C HIS A 166 4.40 -22.96 9.18
N ALA A 167 4.62 -22.29 10.32
CA ALA A 167 5.17 -20.94 10.34
C ALA A 167 6.57 -20.86 9.72
N GLY A 168 7.47 -21.79 10.07
CA GLY A 168 8.81 -21.86 9.49
C GLY A 168 8.81 -22.18 7.99
N ALA A 169 7.94 -23.09 7.55
CA ALA A 169 7.79 -23.42 6.13
C ALA A 169 7.27 -22.23 5.30
N GLY A 170 6.26 -21.50 5.81
CA GLY A 170 5.74 -20.28 5.17
C GLY A 170 6.81 -19.19 5.03
N PHE A 171 7.60 -18.98 6.08
CA PHE A 171 8.73 -18.05 6.06
C PHE A 171 9.79 -18.41 5.00
N GLY A 172 10.21 -19.68 4.96
CA GLY A 172 11.18 -20.16 3.97
C GLY A 172 10.69 -20.04 2.52
N VAL A 173 9.40 -20.31 2.27
CA VAL A 173 8.77 -20.09 0.96
C VAL A 173 8.74 -18.60 0.60
N LEU A 174 8.40 -17.71 1.53
CA LEU A 174 8.36 -16.27 1.29
C LEU A 174 9.74 -15.71 0.93
N LEU A 175 10.79 -16.09 1.69
CA LEU A 175 12.17 -15.72 1.39
C LEU A 175 12.62 -16.27 0.03
N GLY A 176 12.31 -17.54 -0.28
CA GLY A 176 12.61 -18.12 -1.59
C GLY A 176 11.91 -17.42 -2.76
N ARG A 177 10.71 -16.86 -2.55
CA ARG A 177 10.02 -15.99 -3.53
C ARG A 177 10.74 -14.65 -3.70
N ALA A 178 11.21 -14.03 -2.61
CA ALA A 178 11.99 -12.79 -2.66
C ALA A 178 13.32 -12.97 -3.42
N GLU A 179 14.10 -14.01 -3.06
CA GLU A 179 15.33 -14.42 -3.75
C GLU A 179 15.09 -14.75 -5.25
N ALA A 180 13.92 -15.28 -5.60
CA ALA A 180 13.54 -15.55 -6.99
C ALA A 180 13.07 -14.31 -7.76
N ALA A 181 12.46 -13.33 -7.08
CA ALA A 181 12.10 -12.04 -7.69
C ALA A 181 13.35 -11.19 -7.98
N LEU A 182 14.30 -11.14 -7.05
CA LEU A 182 15.59 -10.47 -7.22
C LEU A 182 16.38 -11.04 -8.41
N ARG A 183 16.58 -12.36 -8.46
CA ARG A 183 17.25 -13.04 -9.59
C ARG A 183 16.53 -12.91 -10.93
N ALA A 184 15.28 -12.44 -10.94
CA ALA A 184 14.51 -12.16 -12.14
C ALA A 184 14.50 -10.66 -12.53
N GLY A 185 15.26 -9.80 -11.83
CA GLY A 185 15.26 -8.35 -12.02
C GLY A 185 13.94 -7.67 -11.63
N ARG A 186 13.02 -8.39 -10.95
CA ARG A 186 11.71 -7.88 -10.52
C ARG A 186 11.85 -7.23 -9.16
N LEU A 187 12.57 -6.10 -9.12
CA LEU A 187 12.95 -5.42 -7.88
C LEU A 187 11.75 -4.83 -7.14
N ASP A 188 10.82 -4.22 -7.88
CA ASP A 188 9.78 -3.33 -7.38
C ASP A 188 8.58 -3.28 -8.35
N GLY A 189 7.49 -2.58 -8.00
CA GLY A 189 6.35 -2.31 -8.88
C GLY A 189 5.15 -3.26 -8.72
N GLY A 190 5.19 -4.16 -7.74
CA GLY A 190 4.07 -5.04 -7.37
C GLY A 190 4.40 -5.93 -6.18
N GLU A 191 3.39 -6.46 -5.50
CA GLU A 191 3.52 -7.22 -4.24
C GLU A 191 4.43 -8.46 -4.34
N ASP A 192 4.55 -9.04 -5.54
CA ASP A 192 5.37 -10.20 -5.88
C ASP A 192 6.81 -9.84 -6.31
N SER A 193 7.24 -8.60 -6.09
CA SER A 193 8.59 -8.09 -6.40
C SER A 193 9.53 -8.16 -5.20
N ALA A 194 10.84 -8.10 -5.43
CA ALA A 194 11.86 -8.38 -4.43
C ALA A 194 11.75 -7.50 -3.18
N LEU A 195 11.69 -6.18 -3.33
CA LEU A 195 11.68 -5.25 -2.20
C LEU A 195 10.41 -5.39 -1.32
N PRO A 196 9.18 -5.43 -1.86
CA PRO A 196 7.99 -5.79 -1.08
C PRO A 196 8.07 -7.16 -0.38
N LEU A 197 8.60 -8.19 -1.05
CA LEU A 197 8.71 -9.53 -0.45
C LEU A 197 9.77 -9.57 0.67
N PHE A 198 10.95 -8.97 0.49
CA PHE A 198 11.94 -8.84 1.57
C PHE A 198 11.39 -8.00 2.73
N GLN A 199 10.65 -6.93 2.47
CA GLN A 199 10.01 -6.14 3.52
C GLN A 199 8.97 -6.96 4.32
N GLN A 200 8.22 -7.86 3.68
CA GLN A 200 7.33 -8.80 4.38
C GLN A 200 8.12 -9.81 5.24
N VAL A 201 9.24 -10.34 4.74
CA VAL A 201 10.13 -11.23 5.52
C VAL A 201 10.70 -10.50 6.74
N LEU A 202 11.15 -9.25 6.58
CA LEU A 202 11.71 -8.42 7.64
C LEU A 202 10.65 -7.95 8.65
N ALA A 203 9.40 -7.76 8.25
CA ALA A 203 8.29 -7.52 9.18
C ALA A 203 8.02 -8.71 10.12
N LEU A 204 8.33 -9.94 9.69
CA LEU A 204 8.23 -11.16 10.50
C LEU A 204 9.52 -11.46 11.29
N ALA A 205 10.69 -11.13 10.73
CA ALA A 205 11.99 -11.36 11.35
C ALA A 205 12.97 -10.20 11.07
N PRO A 206 12.92 -9.09 11.85
CA PRO A 206 13.66 -7.85 11.54
C PRO A 206 15.18 -7.97 11.49
N THR A 207 15.75 -8.99 12.14
CA THR A 207 17.20 -9.27 12.20
C THR A 207 17.64 -10.41 11.29
N HIS A 208 16.79 -10.87 10.36
CA HIS A 208 17.10 -11.98 9.48
C HIS A 208 18.12 -11.58 8.40
N VAL A 209 19.40 -11.86 8.66
CA VAL A 209 20.57 -11.43 7.86
C VAL A 209 20.33 -11.51 6.34
N ARG A 210 19.98 -12.68 5.79
CA ARG A 210 19.79 -12.82 4.33
C ARG A 210 18.63 -12.00 3.75
N ALA A 211 17.64 -11.65 4.57
CA ALA A 211 16.54 -10.79 4.13
C ALA A 211 16.91 -9.31 4.17
N LEU A 212 17.88 -8.92 5.02
CA LEU A 212 18.54 -7.62 4.95
C LEU A 212 19.44 -7.58 3.70
N GLU A 213 20.37 -8.53 3.56
CA GLU A 213 21.29 -8.65 2.41
C GLU A 213 20.54 -8.56 1.07
N GLY A 214 19.50 -9.39 0.86
CA GLY A 214 18.71 -9.38 -0.37
C GLY A 214 17.90 -8.09 -0.60
N ARG A 215 17.58 -7.34 0.45
CA ARG A 215 17.00 -5.99 0.33
C ARG A 215 18.06 -4.97 -0.09
N GLU A 216 19.26 -5.00 0.51
CA GLU A 216 20.36 -4.11 0.14
C GLU A 216 20.83 -4.33 -1.31
N ASP A 217 20.91 -5.59 -1.76
CA ASP A 217 21.18 -5.96 -3.14
C ASP A 217 20.12 -5.37 -4.09
N ALA A 218 18.83 -5.58 -3.76
CA ALA A 218 17.72 -5.09 -4.57
C ALA A 218 17.63 -3.55 -4.60
N LEU A 219 17.99 -2.87 -3.51
CA LEU A 219 18.10 -1.41 -3.45
C LEU A 219 19.27 -0.89 -4.27
N SER A 220 20.43 -1.53 -4.19
CA SER A 220 21.62 -1.18 -4.96
C SER A 220 21.37 -1.32 -6.47
N GLU A 221 20.67 -2.38 -6.90
CA GLU A 221 20.27 -2.52 -8.31
C GLU A 221 19.21 -1.47 -8.72
N LEU A 222 18.22 -1.18 -7.87
CA LEU A 222 17.18 -0.17 -8.17
C LEU A 222 17.79 1.24 -8.32
N LEU A 223 18.72 1.58 -7.44
CA LEU A 223 19.47 2.84 -7.47
C LEU A 223 20.45 2.90 -8.65
N LEU A 224 21.09 1.78 -9.02
CA LEU A 224 21.90 1.69 -10.23
C LEU A 224 21.07 1.94 -11.49
N GLN A 225 19.90 1.30 -11.63
CA GLN A 225 18.98 1.54 -12.75
C GLN A 225 18.55 3.02 -12.83
N ALA A 226 18.38 3.68 -11.68
CA ALA A 226 18.04 5.10 -11.61
C ALA A 226 19.21 6.02 -12.00
N ARG A 227 20.45 5.69 -11.58
CA ARG A 227 21.67 6.38 -12.03
C ARG A 227 21.83 6.29 -13.54
N THR A 228 21.72 5.08 -14.11
CA THR A 228 21.78 4.88 -15.57
C THR A 228 20.72 5.68 -16.33
N ALA A 229 19.49 5.79 -15.79
CA ALA A 229 18.46 6.65 -16.37
C ALA A 229 18.81 8.15 -16.28
N ALA A 230 19.35 8.61 -15.14
CA ALA A 230 19.80 10.00 -14.98
C ALA A 230 21.00 10.35 -15.87
N ASP A 231 21.96 9.44 -16.04
CA ASP A 231 23.12 9.59 -16.93
C ASP A 231 22.70 9.71 -18.40
N ALA A 232 21.69 8.93 -18.81
CA ALA A 232 21.03 9.03 -20.11
C ALA A 232 20.11 10.27 -20.25
N GLY A 233 19.94 11.09 -19.20
CA GLY A 233 19.08 12.27 -19.21
C GLY A 233 17.57 11.97 -19.13
N ASP A 234 17.19 10.75 -18.81
CA ASP A 234 15.81 10.31 -18.56
C ASP A 234 15.43 10.57 -17.08
N VAL A 235 15.27 11.85 -16.77
CA VAL A 235 14.85 12.33 -15.44
C VAL A 235 13.45 11.82 -15.05
N VAL A 236 12.59 11.53 -16.04
CA VAL A 236 11.21 11.06 -15.86
C VAL A 236 11.18 9.63 -15.33
N ARG A 237 12.09 8.76 -15.81
CA ARG A 237 12.29 7.42 -15.26
C ARG A 237 13.12 7.43 -13.96
N ALA A 238 14.14 8.27 -13.88
CA ALA A 238 15.07 8.27 -12.74
C ALA A 238 14.43 8.75 -11.42
N ALA A 239 13.66 9.83 -11.45
CA ALA A 239 13.05 10.41 -10.25
C ALA A 239 12.13 9.44 -9.45
N PRO A 240 11.17 8.73 -10.07
CA PRO A 240 10.31 7.81 -9.34
C PRO A 240 11.05 6.54 -8.87
N LEU A 241 12.18 6.15 -9.47
CA LEU A 241 13.03 5.07 -8.94
C LEU A 241 13.69 5.50 -7.62
N LEU A 242 14.27 6.70 -7.55
CA LEU A 242 14.81 7.26 -6.31
C LEU A 242 13.73 7.41 -5.23
N GLN A 243 12.55 7.91 -5.60
CA GLN A 243 11.43 8.06 -4.66
C GLN A 243 11.04 6.72 -4.03
N ARG A 244 10.99 5.64 -4.82
CA ARG A 244 10.62 4.32 -4.30
C ARG A 244 11.75 3.67 -3.50
N ALA A 245 13.02 3.85 -3.88
CA ALA A 245 14.16 3.45 -3.05
C ALA A 245 14.10 4.08 -1.63
N ARG A 246 13.88 5.40 -1.55
CA ARG A 246 13.71 6.15 -0.28
C ARG A 246 12.55 5.65 0.60
N LEU A 247 11.52 5.02 0.03
CA LEU A 247 10.38 4.46 0.79
C LEU A 247 10.71 3.10 1.43
N PHE A 248 11.69 2.37 0.91
CA PHE A 248 12.18 1.11 1.48
C PHE A 248 13.35 1.34 2.44
N ASP A 249 14.31 2.19 2.07
CA ASP A 249 15.31 2.75 3.00
C ASP A 249 15.78 4.14 2.55
N ALA A 250 15.72 5.11 3.48
CA ALA A 250 16.22 6.47 3.29
C ALA A 250 17.69 6.63 3.75
N GLY A 251 18.26 5.63 4.43
CA GLY A 251 19.66 5.61 4.87
C GLY A 251 20.63 4.89 3.92
N HIS A 252 20.12 4.33 2.81
CA HIS A 252 20.89 3.42 1.94
C HIS A 252 22.14 4.09 1.34
N VAL A 253 23.26 3.38 1.37
CA VAL A 253 24.61 3.94 1.07
C VAL A 253 24.74 4.51 -0.35
N ASP A 254 24.01 3.96 -1.32
CA ASP A 254 24.03 4.37 -2.72
C ASP A 254 23.12 5.55 -3.04
N LEU A 255 22.24 5.94 -2.10
CA LEU A 255 21.22 6.96 -2.32
C LEU A 255 21.83 8.35 -2.61
N PRO A 256 22.81 8.89 -1.84
CA PRO A 256 23.34 10.24 -2.10
C PRO A 256 24.03 10.38 -3.46
N ALA A 257 24.74 9.35 -3.91
CA ALA A 257 25.35 9.31 -5.24
C ALA A 257 24.29 9.31 -6.36
N SER A 258 23.17 8.62 -6.12
CA SER A 258 22.04 8.56 -7.05
C SER A 258 21.28 9.89 -7.12
N GLU A 259 21.14 10.58 -5.98
CA GLU A 259 20.56 11.92 -5.90
C GLU A 259 21.42 12.97 -6.62
N ALA A 260 22.75 12.89 -6.48
CA ALA A 260 23.68 13.74 -7.23
C ALA A 260 23.55 13.53 -8.76
N ALA A 261 23.45 12.28 -9.22
CA ALA A 261 23.24 11.97 -10.64
C ALA A 261 21.92 12.56 -11.18
N LEU A 262 20.81 12.42 -10.42
CA LEU A 262 19.53 13.01 -10.79
C LEU A 262 19.56 14.55 -10.80
N ASN A 263 20.20 15.19 -9.80
CA ASN A 263 20.37 16.65 -9.78
C ASN A 263 21.10 17.14 -11.04
N GLY A 264 22.27 16.56 -11.34
CA GLY A 264 23.04 16.91 -12.55
C GLY A 264 22.30 16.60 -13.86
N ALA A 265 21.38 15.63 -13.88
CA ALA A 265 20.51 15.38 -15.03
C ALA A 265 19.41 16.45 -15.21
N LEU A 266 18.80 16.90 -14.11
CA LEU A 266 17.80 17.98 -14.10
C LEU A 266 18.42 19.33 -14.48
N GLU A 267 19.60 19.67 -13.94
CA GLU A 267 20.35 20.87 -14.30
C GLU A 267 20.72 20.90 -15.80
N ARG A 268 21.21 19.77 -16.34
CA ARG A 268 21.46 19.62 -17.78
C ARG A 268 20.19 19.80 -18.62
N ARG A 269 19.05 19.25 -18.20
CA ARG A 269 17.73 19.46 -18.85
C ARG A 269 17.30 20.93 -18.83
N LEU A 270 17.43 21.63 -17.70
CA LEU A 270 17.11 23.05 -17.58
C LEU A 270 17.96 23.91 -18.53
N LEU A 271 19.28 23.66 -18.59
CA LEU A 271 20.18 24.37 -19.50
C LEU A 271 19.84 24.11 -20.97
N LEU A 272 19.51 22.87 -21.36
CA LEU A 272 19.09 22.53 -22.72
C LEU A 272 17.75 23.18 -23.09
N GLY A 273 16.78 23.23 -22.17
CA GLY A 273 15.50 23.92 -22.36
C GLY A 273 15.70 25.42 -22.61
N GLN A 274 16.53 26.08 -21.81
CA GLN A 274 16.88 27.49 -22.01
C GLN A 274 17.62 27.75 -23.33
N GLN A 275 18.49 26.83 -23.77
CA GLN A 275 19.19 26.94 -25.06
C GLN A 275 18.24 26.73 -26.25
N ALA A 276 17.30 25.77 -26.15
CA ALA A 276 16.28 25.55 -27.16
C ALA A 276 15.35 26.76 -27.29
N LEU A 277 14.90 27.33 -26.17
CA LEU A 277 14.08 28.55 -26.13
C LEU A 277 14.82 29.74 -26.77
N ARG A 278 16.08 30.00 -26.39
CA ARG A 278 16.92 31.05 -27.00
C ARG A 278 17.16 30.84 -28.49
N ALA A 279 17.12 29.60 -28.97
CA ALA A 279 17.24 29.24 -30.39
C ALA A 279 15.88 29.19 -31.13
N GLY A 280 14.77 29.59 -30.51
CA GLY A 280 13.43 29.54 -31.11
C GLY A 280 12.87 28.13 -31.32
N ARG A 281 13.49 27.09 -30.76
CA ARG A 281 13.06 25.69 -30.87
C ARG A 281 12.03 25.38 -29.76
N LEU A 282 10.86 26.00 -29.86
CA LEU A 282 9.84 26.06 -28.81
C LEU A 282 9.35 24.68 -28.34
N GLU A 283 9.12 23.75 -29.26
CA GLU A 283 8.72 22.36 -28.95
C GLU A 283 9.79 21.62 -28.12
N SER A 284 11.04 21.60 -28.60
CA SER A 284 12.18 21.05 -27.87
C SER A 284 12.44 21.75 -26.52
N ALA A 285 12.11 23.03 -26.38
CA ALA A 285 12.18 23.74 -25.11
C ALA A 285 11.11 23.25 -24.13
N ALA A 286 9.87 23.06 -24.59
CA ALA A 286 8.78 22.47 -23.80
C ALA A 286 9.15 21.07 -23.31
N ASP A 287 9.63 20.17 -24.19
CA ASP A 287 10.04 18.81 -23.83
C ASP A 287 11.09 18.77 -22.70
N HIS A 288 12.05 19.69 -22.73
CA HIS A 288 13.08 19.79 -21.71
C HIS A 288 12.51 20.27 -20.37
N PHE A 289 11.66 21.30 -20.34
CA PHE A 289 11.08 21.82 -19.10
C PHE A 289 9.98 20.92 -18.54
N GLN A 290 9.11 20.34 -19.37
CA GLN A 290 8.05 19.42 -18.94
C GLN A 290 8.64 18.13 -18.35
N ALA A 291 9.73 17.60 -18.89
CA ALA A 291 10.42 16.46 -18.29
C ALA A 291 10.98 16.78 -16.89
N VAL A 292 11.47 18.01 -16.66
CA VAL A 292 11.89 18.49 -15.33
C VAL A 292 10.69 18.61 -14.40
N LEU A 293 9.59 19.23 -14.83
CA LEU A 293 8.35 19.34 -14.02
C LEU A 293 7.71 17.99 -13.70
N THR A 294 7.86 16.99 -14.58
CA THR A 294 7.40 15.62 -14.32
C THR A 294 8.22 14.95 -13.21
N ALA A 295 9.49 15.32 -13.07
CA ALA A 295 10.39 14.81 -12.04
C ALA A 295 10.40 15.66 -10.74
N ARG A 296 10.11 16.96 -10.83
CA ARG A 296 9.99 17.95 -9.74
C ARG A 296 8.95 19.02 -10.10
N PRO A 297 7.66 18.83 -9.75
CA PRO A 297 6.61 19.82 -10.03
C PRO A 297 6.89 21.22 -9.47
N GLU A 298 7.66 21.30 -8.38
CA GLU A 298 8.06 22.51 -7.67
C GLU A 298 9.24 23.27 -8.30
N GLU A 299 9.84 22.78 -9.39
CA GLU A 299 11.02 23.42 -10.00
C GLU A 299 10.67 24.73 -10.72
N THR A 300 10.78 25.84 -9.98
CA THR A 300 10.42 27.19 -10.44
C THR A 300 11.11 27.62 -11.75
N THR A 301 12.33 27.15 -12.02
CA THR A 301 13.05 27.44 -13.27
C THR A 301 12.35 26.82 -14.47
N ALA A 302 11.81 25.60 -14.33
CA ALA A 302 11.07 24.92 -15.38
C ALA A 302 9.65 25.49 -15.52
N GLN A 303 8.99 25.89 -14.42
CA GLN A 303 7.69 26.58 -14.46
C GLN A 303 7.78 27.88 -15.27
N GLN A 304 8.80 28.71 -14.99
CA GLN A 304 9.07 29.93 -15.76
C GLN A 304 9.44 29.63 -17.21
N GLY A 305 10.20 28.57 -17.47
CA GLY A 305 10.54 28.10 -18.81
C GLY A 305 9.31 27.73 -19.65
N VAL A 306 8.37 26.95 -19.10
CA VAL A 306 7.10 26.61 -19.77
C VAL A 306 6.26 27.85 -20.06
N GLN A 307 6.16 28.79 -19.11
CA GLN A 307 5.44 30.06 -19.32
C GLN A 307 6.05 30.86 -20.49
N GLN A 308 7.38 30.99 -20.54
CA GLN A 308 8.08 31.67 -21.63
C GLN A 308 7.87 30.99 -22.99
N VAL A 309 7.83 29.65 -23.04
CA VAL A 309 7.50 28.90 -24.27
C VAL A 309 6.03 29.12 -24.68
N SER A 310 5.09 29.11 -23.73
CA SER A 310 3.68 29.45 -23.94
C SER A 310 3.53 30.83 -24.61
N ASP A 311 4.16 31.85 -24.03
CA ASP A 311 4.02 33.22 -24.52
C ASP A 311 4.69 33.43 -25.89
N ALA A 312 5.80 32.71 -26.16
CA ALA A 312 6.42 32.66 -27.48
C ALA A 312 5.52 31.99 -28.53
N LEU A 313 4.83 30.89 -28.18
CA LEU A 313 3.87 30.23 -29.08
C LEU A 313 2.64 31.09 -29.37
N LEU A 314 2.16 31.87 -28.39
CA LEU A 314 1.09 32.85 -28.61
C LEU A 314 1.54 33.98 -29.56
N ALA A 315 2.76 34.50 -29.37
CA ALA A 315 3.34 35.51 -30.26
C ALA A 315 3.55 34.97 -31.69
N GLU A 316 3.99 33.71 -31.83
CA GLU A 316 4.08 33.05 -33.14
C GLU A 316 2.71 32.85 -33.79
N ALA A 317 1.69 32.40 -33.05
CA ALA A 317 0.33 32.27 -33.57
C ALA A 317 -0.20 33.61 -34.10
N ILE A 318 0.05 34.70 -33.39
CA ILE A 318 -0.28 36.07 -33.80
C ILE A 318 0.47 36.48 -35.08
N ARG A 319 1.78 36.23 -35.16
CA ARG A 319 2.59 36.52 -36.36
C ARG A 319 2.10 35.72 -37.57
N LEU A 320 1.93 34.41 -37.43
CA LEU A 320 1.46 33.52 -38.49
C LEU A 320 0.04 33.88 -38.95
N ALA A 321 -0.83 34.34 -38.06
CA ALA A 321 -2.14 34.87 -38.45
C ALA A 321 -2.01 36.16 -39.30
N GLY A 322 -1.09 37.06 -38.95
CA GLY A 322 -0.74 38.24 -39.76
C GLY A 322 -0.19 37.88 -41.15
N ASP A 323 0.63 36.83 -41.24
CA ASP A 323 1.12 36.23 -42.49
C ASP A 323 0.02 35.46 -43.26
N PHE A 324 -1.24 35.46 -42.80
CA PHE A 324 -2.37 34.65 -43.27
C PHE A 324 -2.13 33.12 -43.28
N ARG A 325 -1.15 32.62 -42.52
CA ARG A 325 -0.80 31.21 -42.36
C ARG A 325 -1.61 30.57 -41.22
N PHE A 326 -2.93 30.48 -41.40
CA PHE A 326 -3.86 30.10 -40.32
C PHE A 326 -3.64 28.69 -39.73
N ALA A 327 -3.34 27.68 -40.56
CA ALA A 327 -3.17 26.30 -40.09
C ALA A 327 -2.03 26.14 -39.05
N PRO A 328 -0.78 26.59 -39.30
CA PRO A 328 0.25 26.56 -38.27
C PRO A 328 -0.03 27.57 -37.14
N ALA A 329 -0.73 28.68 -37.37
CA ALA A 329 -1.15 29.58 -36.29
C ALA A 329 -2.10 28.89 -35.29
N GLU A 330 -3.04 28.08 -35.77
CA GLU A 330 -3.93 27.27 -34.93
C GLU A 330 -3.18 26.13 -34.23
N GLN A 331 -2.12 25.59 -34.84
CA GLN A 331 -1.21 24.62 -34.21
C GLN A 331 -0.42 25.24 -33.04
N SER A 332 0.28 26.37 -33.24
CA SER A 332 1.00 27.06 -32.16
C SER A 332 0.07 27.47 -31.02
N LEU A 333 -1.16 27.91 -31.34
CA LEU A 333 -2.22 28.22 -30.36
C LEU A 333 -2.70 26.98 -29.59
N ALA A 334 -2.75 25.80 -30.23
CA ALA A 334 -3.10 24.54 -29.58
C ALA A 334 -1.98 24.06 -28.64
N GLN A 335 -0.71 24.15 -29.07
CA GLN A 335 0.47 23.86 -28.25
C GLN A 335 0.53 24.79 -27.03
N ALA A 336 0.35 26.10 -27.20
CA ALA A 336 0.28 27.05 -26.08
C ALA A 336 -0.78 26.65 -25.04
N ARG A 337 -1.99 26.27 -25.48
CA ARG A 337 -3.06 25.79 -24.59
C ARG A 337 -2.67 24.52 -23.84
N ALA A 338 -2.00 23.57 -24.51
CA ALA A 338 -1.51 22.34 -23.88
C ALA A 338 -0.43 22.60 -22.81
N LEU A 339 0.34 23.68 -22.95
CA LEU A 339 1.32 24.16 -21.96
C LEU A 339 0.73 25.04 -20.85
N GLY A 340 -0.59 25.19 -20.78
CA GLY A 340 -1.27 25.96 -19.73
C GLY A 340 -1.29 27.47 -19.95
N ALA A 341 -1.15 27.96 -21.19
CA ALA A 341 -1.20 29.38 -21.54
C ALA A 341 -2.42 30.11 -20.94
N THR A 342 -2.20 31.36 -20.51
CA THR A 342 -3.23 32.19 -19.86
C THR A 342 -4.47 32.36 -20.73
N GLU A 343 -5.67 32.33 -20.12
CA GLU A 343 -6.92 32.54 -20.87
C GLU A 343 -6.98 33.88 -21.60
N SER A 344 -6.39 34.93 -21.03
CA SER A 344 -6.31 36.26 -21.64
C SER A 344 -5.41 36.24 -22.89
N GLY A 345 -4.26 35.58 -22.83
CA GLY A 345 -3.37 35.38 -23.98
C GLY A 345 -4.04 34.56 -25.10
N LEU A 346 -4.65 33.43 -24.74
CA LEU A 346 -5.40 32.56 -25.67
C LEU A 346 -6.56 33.31 -26.35
N LYS A 347 -7.38 34.05 -25.60
CA LYS A 347 -8.50 34.83 -26.15
C LYS A 347 -8.01 35.96 -27.07
N SER A 348 -6.91 36.61 -26.72
CA SER A 348 -6.30 37.68 -27.53
C SER A 348 -5.79 37.14 -28.88
N ALA A 349 -5.03 36.04 -28.86
CA ALA A 349 -4.53 35.39 -30.07
C ALA A 349 -5.69 34.87 -30.96
N GLN A 350 -6.75 34.33 -30.36
CA GLN A 350 -7.97 33.94 -31.09
C GLN A 350 -8.65 35.14 -31.78
N GLN A 351 -8.76 36.28 -31.11
CA GLN A 351 -9.35 37.50 -31.69
C GLN A 351 -8.53 38.00 -32.90
N VAL A 352 -7.19 38.07 -32.77
CA VAL A 352 -6.30 38.45 -33.88
C VAL A 352 -6.44 37.49 -35.07
N LEU A 353 -6.51 36.18 -34.81
CA LEU A 353 -6.64 35.17 -35.86
C LEU A 353 -7.98 35.30 -36.63
N GLN A 354 -9.09 35.60 -35.95
CA GLN A 354 -10.36 35.87 -36.61
C GLN A 354 -10.36 37.21 -37.37
N GLN A 355 -9.74 38.27 -36.81
CA GLN A 355 -9.57 39.55 -37.51
C GLN A 355 -8.76 39.39 -38.80
N ALA A 356 -7.66 38.62 -38.76
CA ALA A 356 -6.85 38.31 -39.94
C ALA A 356 -7.62 37.50 -41.00
N ARG A 357 -8.46 36.54 -40.58
CA ARG A 357 -9.38 35.82 -41.50
C ARG A 357 -10.37 36.76 -42.19
N VAL A 358 -10.95 37.72 -41.48
CA VAL A 358 -11.84 38.74 -42.06
C VAL A 358 -11.08 39.67 -43.01
N ALA A 359 -9.87 40.09 -42.66
CA ALA A 359 -9.01 40.90 -43.52
C ALA A 359 -8.64 40.20 -44.83
N GLN A 360 -8.24 38.91 -44.77
CA GLN A 360 -7.91 38.14 -45.98
C GLN A 360 -9.12 37.98 -46.91
N ARG A 361 -10.32 37.74 -46.36
CA ARG A 361 -11.58 37.71 -47.12
C ARG A 361 -11.86 39.07 -47.77
N ALA A 362 -11.66 40.17 -47.06
CA ALA A 362 -11.88 41.51 -47.58
C ALA A 362 -10.89 41.91 -48.70
N LEU A 363 -9.65 41.39 -48.68
CA LEU A 363 -8.69 41.55 -49.77
C LEU A 363 -9.10 40.73 -50.99
N THR A 364 -9.24 39.41 -50.84
CA THR A 364 -9.61 38.50 -51.94
C THR A 364 -10.97 38.83 -52.58
N ALA A 365 -11.92 39.36 -51.81
CA ALA A 365 -13.20 39.86 -52.32
C ALA A 365 -13.12 41.14 -53.14
N ARG A 366 -12.04 41.93 -53.06
CA ARG A 366 -11.82 43.14 -53.90
C ARG A 366 -11.24 42.79 -55.26
N ASP A 367 -10.24 41.91 -55.26
CA ASP A 367 -9.47 41.54 -56.45
C ASP A 367 -10.19 40.50 -57.34
N GLY A 368 -11.29 39.92 -56.83
CA GLY A 368 -12.12 38.96 -57.56
C GLY A 368 -12.71 39.51 -58.89
N PRO A 369 -12.92 38.65 -59.91
CA PRO A 369 -13.54 39.04 -61.18
C PRO A 369 -14.87 39.76 -60.99
N ARG A 370 -15.13 40.81 -61.79
CA ARG A 370 -16.30 41.68 -61.62
C ARG A 370 -17.64 40.93 -61.69
N ALA A 371 -17.72 39.88 -62.51
CA ALA A 371 -18.88 38.99 -62.58
C ALA A 371 -19.08 38.14 -61.30
N GLY A 372 -17.99 37.62 -60.72
CA GLY A 372 -18.04 36.88 -59.45
C GLY A 372 -18.43 37.77 -58.27
N ARG A 373 -17.97 39.03 -58.26
CA ARG A 373 -18.41 40.03 -57.27
C ARG A 373 -19.88 40.38 -57.41
N GLU A 374 -20.40 40.48 -58.62
CA GLU A 374 -21.84 40.71 -58.87
C GLU A 374 -22.69 39.50 -58.42
N GLN A 375 -22.25 38.27 -58.70
CA GLN A 375 -22.92 37.04 -58.22
C GLN A 375 -22.90 36.92 -56.69
N ALA A 376 -21.74 37.20 -56.06
CA ALA A 376 -21.61 37.23 -54.60
C ALA A 376 -22.56 38.27 -53.99
N LEU A 377 -22.58 39.49 -54.53
CA LEU A 377 -23.47 40.56 -54.09
C LEU A 377 -24.95 40.19 -54.23
N GLN A 378 -25.34 39.60 -55.36
CA GLN A 378 -26.71 39.15 -55.60
C GLN A 378 -27.13 38.06 -54.60
N SER A 379 -26.25 37.10 -54.28
CA SER A 379 -26.54 36.06 -53.29
C SER A 379 -26.62 36.59 -51.84
N LEU A 380 -25.81 37.59 -51.48
CA LEU A 380 -25.89 38.27 -50.18
C LEU A 380 -27.19 39.09 -50.04
N LEU A 381 -27.59 39.79 -51.10
CA LEU A 381 -28.86 40.52 -51.13
C LEU A 381 -30.08 39.57 -51.10
N GLN A 382 -29.97 38.36 -51.67
CA GLN A 382 -30.99 37.33 -51.54
C GLN A 382 -31.07 36.81 -50.09
N ARG A 383 -29.94 36.42 -49.48
CA ARG A 383 -29.89 36.01 -48.06
C ARG A 383 -30.45 37.07 -47.11
N PHE A 384 -30.16 38.35 -47.37
CA PHE A 384 -30.75 39.48 -46.66
C PHE A 384 -32.29 39.46 -46.72
N ASN A 385 -32.86 39.34 -47.93
CA ASN A 385 -34.32 39.31 -48.10
C ASN A 385 -34.94 38.09 -47.42
N ASP A 386 -34.33 36.90 -47.58
CA ASP A 386 -34.83 35.64 -47.00
C ASP A 386 -34.81 35.67 -45.47
N ALA A 387 -33.74 36.19 -44.86
CA ALA A 387 -33.64 36.36 -43.42
C ALA A 387 -34.62 37.43 -42.91
N GLN A 388 -34.76 38.56 -43.61
CA GLN A 388 -35.72 39.63 -43.27
C GLN A 388 -37.16 39.12 -43.31
N ALA A 389 -37.55 38.38 -44.36
CA ALA A 389 -38.89 37.80 -44.50
C ALA A 389 -39.22 36.78 -43.40
N GLN A 390 -38.20 36.11 -42.84
CA GLN A 390 -38.33 35.17 -41.73
C GLN A 390 -38.23 35.85 -40.35
N GLY A 391 -38.02 37.17 -40.29
CA GLY A 391 -37.80 37.92 -39.05
C GLY A 391 -36.45 37.68 -38.37
N ARG A 392 -35.48 37.06 -39.08
CA ARG A 392 -34.12 36.77 -38.59
C ARG A 392 -33.23 38.01 -38.69
N PHE A 393 -33.59 39.07 -37.97
CA PHE A 393 -32.94 40.38 -38.09
C PHE A 393 -31.51 40.40 -37.54
N LEU A 394 -31.27 39.80 -36.36
CA LEU A 394 -29.96 39.72 -35.69
C LEU A 394 -29.59 38.30 -35.23
N THR A 395 -30.50 37.33 -35.33
CA THR A 395 -30.34 35.98 -34.79
C THR A 395 -30.84 34.92 -35.77
N PRO A 396 -30.16 33.76 -35.88
CA PRO A 396 -28.85 33.45 -35.27
C PRO A 396 -27.70 34.22 -35.95
N PRO A 397 -26.57 34.45 -35.25
CA PRO A 397 -25.43 35.17 -35.81
C PRO A 397 -24.80 34.40 -36.98
N GLY A 398 -24.45 35.12 -38.05
CA GLY A 398 -23.92 34.57 -39.30
C GLY A 398 -24.97 34.32 -40.38
N ASP A 399 -26.21 34.01 -39.98
CA ASP A 399 -27.37 33.80 -40.88
C ASP A 399 -28.46 34.86 -40.67
N SER A 400 -28.12 36.03 -40.11
CA SER A 400 -29.06 37.14 -39.91
C SER A 400 -29.09 38.12 -41.09
N ALA A 401 -30.18 38.86 -41.22
CA ALA A 401 -30.31 39.93 -42.21
C ALA A 401 -29.25 41.02 -42.00
N TYR A 402 -28.91 41.34 -40.75
CA TYR A 402 -27.83 42.28 -40.44
C TYR A 402 -26.47 41.77 -40.92
N ASP A 403 -26.13 40.50 -40.66
CA ASP A 403 -24.83 39.94 -41.07
C ASP A 403 -24.68 39.92 -42.60
N ALA A 404 -25.71 39.45 -43.32
CA ALA A 404 -25.74 39.49 -44.78
C ALA A 404 -25.62 40.92 -45.35
N LEU A 405 -26.23 41.91 -44.69
CA LEU A 405 -26.08 43.32 -45.05
C LEU A 405 -24.66 43.83 -44.79
N ARG A 406 -24.02 43.44 -43.68
CA ARG A 406 -22.65 43.86 -43.35
C ARG A 406 -21.62 43.27 -44.33
N GLU A 407 -21.79 42.04 -44.77
CA GLU A 407 -20.99 41.45 -45.84
C GLU A 407 -21.22 42.16 -47.19
N ALA A 408 -22.48 42.45 -47.55
CA ALA A 408 -22.81 43.20 -48.77
C ALA A 408 -22.24 44.63 -48.75
N GLN A 409 -22.23 45.30 -47.59
CA GLN A 409 -21.58 46.60 -47.38
C GLN A 409 -20.05 46.53 -47.48
N ALA A 410 -19.41 45.43 -47.07
CA ALA A 410 -17.97 45.25 -47.24
C ALA A 410 -17.58 45.03 -48.71
N LEU A 411 -18.43 44.33 -49.48
CA LEU A 411 -18.22 44.02 -50.89
C LEU A 411 -18.54 45.21 -51.82
N ALA A 412 -19.64 45.93 -51.57
CA ALA A 412 -20.15 46.97 -52.48
C ALA A 412 -20.85 48.13 -51.74
N PRO A 413 -20.14 48.92 -50.91
CA PRO A 413 -20.75 49.92 -50.01
C PRO A 413 -21.52 51.05 -50.73
N GLN A 414 -21.20 51.31 -52.00
CA GLN A 414 -21.86 52.35 -52.80
C GLN A 414 -23.00 51.83 -53.68
N ASP A 415 -23.21 50.51 -53.78
CA ASP A 415 -24.27 49.95 -54.64
C ASP A 415 -25.67 50.41 -54.17
N PRO A 416 -26.55 50.84 -55.08
CA PRO A 416 -27.87 51.36 -54.71
C PRO A 416 -28.77 50.30 -54.05
N ARG A 417 -28.62 49.01 -54.37
CA ARG A 417 -29.37 47.91 -53.76
C ARG A 417 -28.94 47.70 -52.31
N VAL A 418 -27.64 47.79 -52.03
CA VAL A 418 -27.09 47.69 -50.66
C VAL A 418 -27.54 48.87 -49.81
N ARG A 419 -27.51 50.10 -50.36
CA ARG A 419 -28.03 51.29 -49.66
C ARG A 419 -29.54 51.20 -49.43
N ALA A 420 -30.32 50.68 -50.39
CA ALA A 420 -31.74 50.44 -50.22
C ALA A 420 -32.05 49.30 -49.21
N ALA A 421 -31.24 48.25 -49.13
CA ALA A 421 -31.35 47.22 -48.09
C ALA A 421 -31.10 47.81 -46.70
N ALA A 422 -30.02 48.59 -46.53
CA ALA A 422 -29.71 49.27 -45.28
C ALA A 422 -30.83 50.21 -44.81
N GLY A 423 -31.40 51.02 -45.72
CA GLY A 423 -32.51 51.92 -45.39
C GLY A 423 -33.83 51.23 -45.02
N ARG A 424 -34.04 49.97 -45.39
CA ARG A 424 -35.27 49.21 -45.10
C ARG A 424 -35.18 48.36 -43.82
N LEU A 425 -33.98 48.01 -43.38
CA LEU A 425 -33.81 47.05 -42.27
C LEU A 425 -34.41 47.56 -40.94
N LEU A 426 -34.24 48.85 -40.61
CA LEU A 426 -34.81 49.44 -39.39
C LEU A 426 -36.35 49.52 -39.45
N PRO A 427 -36.99 50.10 -40.49
CA PRO A 427 -38.44 50.02 -40.67
C PRO A 427 -38.99 48.59 -40.57
N ALA A 428 -38.35 47.61 -41.20
CA ALA A 428 -38.81 46.22 -41.15
C ALA A 428 -38.83 45.62 -39.72
N THR A 429 -37.97 46.09 -38.79
CA THR A 429 -38.07 45.70 -37.37
C THR A 429 -39.23 46.37 -36.63
N GLN A 430 -39.61 47.59 -37.05
CA GLN A 430 -40.76 48.32 -36.52
C GLN A 430 -42.07 47.69 -37.00
N ASP A 431 -42.17 47.40 -38.30
CA ASP A 431 -43.30 46.69 -38.89
C ASP A 431 -43.48 45.29 -38.26
N CYS A 432 -42.39 44.52 -38.11
CA CYS A 432 -42.44 43.24 -37.40
C CYS A 432 -42.95 43.42 -35.95
N PHE A 433 -42.48 44.43 -35.23
CA PHE A 433 -42.93 44.67 -33.86
C PHE A 433 -44.45 44.90 -33.80
N GLU A 434 -44.98 45.78 -34.64
CA GLU A 434 -46.41 46.08 -34.69
C GLU A 434 -47.24 44.87 -35.15
N ASP A 435 -46.76 44.10 -36.13
CA ASP A 435 -47.42 42.86 -36.58
C ASP A 435 -47.50 41.83 -35.45
N ARG A 436 -46.38 41.50 -34.81
CA ARG A 436 -46.36 40.51 -33.73
C ARG A 436 -47.09 41.00 -32.49
N LEU A 437 -47.20 42.31 -32.27
CA LEU A 437 -48.02 42.89 -31.21
C LEU A 437 -49.53 42.83 -31.53
N ARG A 438 -49.93 43.01 -32.80
CA ARG A 438 -51.32 42.83 -33.27
C ARG A 438 -51.76 41.36 -33.21
N GLU A 439 -50.94 40.45 -33.75
CA GLU A 439 -51.07 39.00 -33.53
C GLU A 439 -50.94 38.60 -32.05
N ASN A 440 -50.48 39.53 -31.21
CA ASN A 440 -50.17 39.39 -29.79
C ASN A 440 -49.28 38.17 -29.43
N ARG A 441 -48.38 37.82 -30.36
CA ARG A 441 -47.23 36.95 -30.17
C ARG A 441 -46.12 37.71 -29.42
N VAL A 442 -46.37 38.03 -28.14
CA VAL A 442 -45.55 38.93 -27.31
C VAL A 442 -44.06 38.55 -27.22
N GLN A 443 -43.71 37.26 -27.29
CA GLN A 443 -42.30 36.82 -27.38
C GLN A 443 -41.64 37.22 -28.71
N ALA A 444 -42.33 37.04 -29.84
CA ALA A 444 -41.82 37.42 -31.16
C ALA A 444 -41.76 38.95 -31.33
N ALA A 445 -42.73 39.67 -30.76
CA ALA A 445 -42.66 41.13 -30.65
C ALA A 445 -41.45 41.58 -29.83
N GLY A 446 -41.14 40.91 -28.71
CA GLY A 446 -39.93 41.15 -27.93
C GLY A 446 -38.63 40.95 -28.72
N ALA A 447 -38.55 39.93 -29.57
CA ALA A 447 -37.40 39.71 -30.45
C ALA A 447 -37.23 40.83 -31.49
N CYS A 448 -38.31 41.25 -32.17
CA CYS A 448 -38.24 42.35 -33.13
C CYS A 448 -37.99 43.72 -32.47
N LEU A 449 -38.48 43.95 -31.24
CA LEU A 449 -38.16 45.12 -30.44
C LEU A 449 -36.69 45.16 -30.00
N ALA A 450 -36.11 44.01 -29.67
CA ALA A 450 -34.68 43.90 -29.38
C ALA A 450 -33.82 44.20 -30.62
N ALA A 451 -34.27 43.75 -31.81
CA ALA A 451 -33.62 44.07 -33.07
C ALA A 451 -33.72 45.57 -33.42
N TRP A 452 -34.90 46.19 -33.29
CA TRP A 452 -35.08 47.63 -33.44
C TRP A 452 -34.13 48.41 -32.54
N ARG A 453 -34.07 48.12 -31.24
CA ARG A 453 -33.19 48.82 -30.29
C ARG A 453 -31.71 48.78 -30.69
N ALA A 454 -31.23 47.67 -31.24
CA ALA A 454 -29.83 47.50 -31.62
C ALA A 454 -29.48 48.12 -32.99
N LEU A 455 -30.47 48.48 -33.81
CA LEU A 455 -30.31 49.08 -35.15
C LEU A 455 -30.66 50.58 -35.19
N GLY A 456 -31.54 51.03 -34.29
CA GLY A 456 -31.97 52.41 -34.16
C GLY A 456 -31.13 53.23 -33.15
N ARG A 457 -31.73 54.30 -32.65
CA ARG A 457 -31.28 55.02 -31.44
C ARG A 457 -32.34 54.84 -30.36
N ASP A 458 -31.95 54.91 -29.09
CA ASP A 458 -32.93 55.00 -28.00
C ASP A 458 -33.66 56.35 -28.11
N ASP A 459 -34.94 56.30 -28.48
CA ASP A 459 -35.81 57.47 -28.65
C ASP A 459 -37.22 57.26 -28.05
N ALA A 460 -38.07 58.29 -28.11
CA ALA A 460 -39.41 58.26 -27.56
C ALA A 460 -40.35 57.23 -28.24
N THR A 461 -40.11 56.88 -29.50
CA THR A 461 -40.89 55.87 -30.22
C THR A 461 -40.55 54.47 -29.73
N LEU A 462 -39.26 54.18 -29.54
CA LEU A 462 -38.79 52.92 -28.95
C LEU A 462 -39.23 52.78 -27.49
N ALA A 463 -39.16 53.86 -26.70
CA ALA A 463 -39.66 53.87 -25.31
C ALA A 463 -41.18 53.57 -25.27
N THR A 464 -41.96 54.16 -26.17
CA THR A 464 -43.40 53.90 -26.31
C THR A 464 -43.67 52.45 -26.71
N ALA A 465 -42.89 51.89 -27.65
CA ALA A 465 -43.00 50.50 -28.08
C ALA A 465 -42.70 49.51 -26.93
N ARG A 466 -41.69 49.77 -26.11
CA ARG A 466 -41.40 48.98 -24.90
C ARG A 466 -42.59 48.96 -23.94
N LEU A 467 -43.16 50.12 -23.61
CA LEU A 467 -44.30 50.23 -22.71
C LEU A 467 -45.54 49.51 -23.27
N ARG A 468 -45.85 49.67 -24.55
CA ARG A 468 -46.94 48.95 -25.23
C ARG A 468 -46.76 47.43 -25.20
N LEU A 469 -45.54 46.93 -25.37
CA LEU A 469 -45.25 45.51 -25.23
C LEU A 469 -45.45 45.03 -23.77
N GLY A 470 -44.97 45.78 -22.79
CA GLY A 470 -45.13 45.46 -21.37
C GLY A 470 -46.60 45.42 -20.94
N GLN A 471 -47.40 46.39 -21.39
CA GLN A 471 -48.86 46.40 -21.21
C GLN A 471 -49.52 45.17 -21.87
N ARG A 472 -49.09 44.78 -23.07
CA ARG A 472 -49.63 43.59 -23.75
C ARG A 472 -49.24 42.28 -23.04
N TRP A 473 -48.06 42.20 -22.44
CA TRP A 473 -47.69 41.08 -21.55
C TRP A 473 -48.66 40.98 -20.37
N LEU A 474 -48.92 42.07 -19.65
CA LEU A 474 -49.87 42.08 -18.52
C LEU A 474 -51.28 41.64 -18.94
N ALA A 475 -51.77 42.14 -20.08
CA ALA A 475 -53.08 41.76 -20.62
C ALA A 475 -53.18 40.25 -20.91
N LEU A 476 -52.19 39.67 -21.61
CA LEU A 476 -52.16 38.24 -21.89
C LEU A 476 -51.92 37.40 -20.62
N GLY A 477 -51.12 37.88 -19.67
CA GLY A 477 -50.93 37.24 -18.38
C GLY A 477 -52.24 37.14 -17.60
N SER A 478 -53.02 38.22 -17.59
CA SER A 478 -54.35 38.29 -16.95
C SER A 478 -55.37 37.32 -17.58
N GLU A 479 -55.37 37.21 -18.91
CA GLU A 479 -56.20 36.30 -19.69
C GLU A 479 -55.80 34.83 -19.47
N ARG A 480 -54.51 34.52 -19.60
CA ARG A 480 -53.94 33.17 -19.50
C ARG A 480 -53.96 32.63 -18.06
N LEU A 481 -53.82 33.49 -17.05
CA LEU A 481 -54.09 33.13 -15.65
C LEU A 481 -55.55 32.69 -15.46
N GLY A 482 -56.50 33.32 -16.17
CA GLY A 482 -57.90 32.89 -16.21
C GLY A 482 -58.13 31.50 -16.85
N ARG A 483 -57.13 30.98 -17.59
CA ARG A 483 -57.09 29.61 -18.12
C ARG A 483 -56.18 28.67 -17.30
N GLY A 484 -55.62 29.13 -16.18
CA GLY A 484 -54.75 28.35 -15.31
C GLY A 484 -53.25 28.34 -15.68
N GLU A 485 -52.83 29.09 -16.70
CA GLU A 485 -51.42 29.21 -17.13
C GLU A 485 -50.60 30.12 -16.18
N VAL A 486 -50.42 29.69 -14.93
CA VAL A 486 -49.76 30.46 -13.85
C VAL A 486 -48.33 30.89 -14.22
N SER A 487 -47.54 30.03 -14.85
CA SER A 487 -46.15 30.32 -15.24
C SER A 487 -46.07 31.49 -16.24
N PHE A 488 -46.86 31.46 -17.31
CA PHE A 488 -46.91 32.55 -18.28
C PHE A 488 -47.30 33.89 -17.63
N ALA A 489 -48.21 33.86 -16.65
CA ALA A 489 -48.61 35.06 -15.92
C ALA A 489 -47.49 35.60 -15.00
N GLN A 490 -46.67 34.72 -14.40
CA GLN A 490 -45.47 35.11 -13.66
C GLN A 490 -44.42 35.73 -14.59
N ASP A 491 -44.16 35.10 -15.74
CA ASP A 491 -43.26 35.63 -16.78
C ASP A 491 -43.73 37.00 -17.27
N ALA A 492 -45.04 37.16 -17.49
CA ALA A 492 -45.64 38.42 -17.95
C ALA A 492 -45.36 39.60 -17.01
N LEU A 493 -45.41 39.40 -15.69
CA LEU A 493 -45.00 40.44 -14.71
C LEU A 493 -43.51 40.78 -14.84
N GLN A 494 -42.64 39.78 -14.95
CA GLN A 494 -41.20 40.00 -15.09
C GLN A 494 -40.86 40.77 -16.37
N GLN A 495 -41.46 40.36 -17.50
CA GLN A 495 -41.28 41.02 -18.79
C GLN A 495 -41.84 42.46 -18.79
N ALA A 496 -43.03 42.67 -18.22
CA ALA A 496 -43.61 44.01 -18.11
C ALA A 496 -42.72 44.97 -17.29
N ALA A 497 -42.18 44.51 -16.16
CA ALA A 497 -41.23 45.29 -15.36
C ALA A 497 -39.92 45.59 -16.11
N ALA A 498 -39.34 44.60 -16.79
CA ALA A 498 -38.12 44.78 -17.59
C ALA A 498 -38.31 45.70 -18.80
N LEU A 499 -39.52 45.77 -19.33
CA LEU A 499 -39.92 46.68 -20.40
C LEU A 499 -40.21 48.10 -19.91
N GLY A 500 -40.31 48.33 -18.59
CA GLY A 500 -40.44 49.65 -17.97
C GLY A 500 -41.83 49.98 -17.43
N VAL A 501 -42.76 49.01 -17.38
CA VAL A 501 -44.07 49.23 -16.74
C VAL A 501 -43.88 49.34 -15.22
N PRO A 502 -44.35 50.42 -14.56
CA PRO A 502 -44.24 50.56 -13.11
C PRO A 502 -44.97 49.44 -12.36
N ARG A 503 -44.37 48.93 -11.27
CA ARG A 503 -45.05 47.96 -10.38
C ARG A 503 -46.24 48.56 -9.61
N THR A 504 -46.40 49.88 -9.68
CA THR A 504 -47.56 50.64 -9.19
C THR A 504 -48.68 50.80 -10.22
N ALA A 505 -48.52 50.28 -11.45
CA ALA A 505 -49.59 50.29 -12.44
C ALA A 505 -50.74 49.36 -12.01
N PRO A 506 -52.03 49.78 -12.12
CA PRO A 506 -53.16 48.98 -11.66
C PRO A 506 -53.24 47.58 -12.26
N GLU A 507 -52.88 47.43 -13.55
CA GLU A 507 -52.88 46.14 -14.25
C GLU A 507 -51.78 45.21 -13.73
N TYR A 508 -50.62 45.77 -13.35
CA TYR A 508 -49.52 45.03 -12.75
C TYR A 508 -49.92 44.51 -11.36
N GLN A 509 -50.47 45.40 -10.52
CA GLN A 509 -50.93 45.05 -9.17
C GLN A 509 -52.09 44.04 -9.20
N SER A 510 -53.06 44.21 -10.11
CA SER A 510 -54.18 43.28 -10.28
C SER A 510 -53.71 41.88 -10.70
N LEU A 511 -52.76 41.79 -11.64
CA LEU A 511 -52.18 40.50 -12.04
C LEU A 511 -51.34 39.87 -10.92
N GLN A 512 -50.56 40.68 -10.19
CA GLN A 512 -49.77 40.23 -9.05
C GLN A 512 -50.62 39.70 -7.90
N GLN A 513 -51.72 40.39 -7.55
CA GLN A 513 -52.64 39.93 -6.51
C GLN A 513 -53.30 38.60 -6.92
N ARG A 514 -53.88 38.52 -8.13
CA ARG A 514 -54.50 37.28 -8.62
C ARG A 514 -53.53 36.10 -8.67
N LEU A 515 -52.24 36.34 -8.94
CA LEU A 515 -51.20 35.32 -8.84
C LEU A 515 -50.91 34.88 -7.40
N HIS A 516 -50.94 35.81 -6.44
CA HIS A 516 -50.83 35.49 -5.02
C HIS A 516 -52.03 34.67 -4.55
N ASP A 517 -53.25 35.07 -4.95
CA ASP A 517 -54.50 34.37 -4.58
C ASP A 517 -54.50 32.92 -5.10
N VAL A 518 -54.15 32.72 -6.38
CA VAL A 518 -54.01 31.38 -6.99
C VAL A 518 -52.85 30.58 -6.38
N GLY A 519 -51.81 31.25 -5.89
CA GLY A 519 -50.70 30.63 -5.15
C GLY A 519 -51.04 30.24 -3.72
N ALA A 520 -52.04 30.86 -3.10
CA ALA A 520 -52.54 30.53 -1.76
C ALA A 520 -53.65 29.46 -1.75
N LEU A 521 -54.09 29.03 -2.94
CA LEU A 521 -55.09 27.98 -3.16
C LEU A 521 -54.46 26.65 -3.63
N ARG A 522 -53.16 26.46 -3.40
CA ARG A 522 -52.36 25.28 -3.77
C ARG A 522 -51.49 24.83 -2.60
#